data_AF-A0A9N8KVK8-F1
#
_entry.id   AF-A0A9N8KVK8-F1
#
_cell.length_a   1.000
_cell.length_b   1.000
_cell.length_c   1.000
_cell.angle_alpha   90.00
_cell.angle_beta   90.00
_cell.angle_gamma   90.00
#
_symmetry.space_group_name_H-M   'P 1'
#
loop_
_entity.id
_entity.type
_entity.pdbx_description
1 polymer ?
#
loop_
_entity_poly.entity_id
_entity_poly.type
_entity_poly.pdbx_seq_one_letter_code
_entity_poly.pdbx_strand_id
1 'polypeptide(L)'
;MNTYNFDGVDLDWEYPQADDRGGQEGDKVNYVTFAKELRSALGNRGISLTLPTSFWYLQHIDVKGLQDSVDWFNFMAYDCE
;
A
#
# COMPACT_ATOMS: atom_id res chain seq x y z
N MET A 1 3.50 -17.12 -2.12
CA MET A 1 3.78 -16.98 -3.57
C MET A 1 4.15 -18.30 -4.24
N ASN A 2 4.88 -19.21 -3.59
CA ASN A 2 5.39 -20.45 -4.22
C ASN A 2 4.30 -21.45 -4.66
N THR A 3 3.21 -21.59 -3.89
CA THR A 3 2.14 -22.56 -4.19
C THR A 3 1.51 -22.35 -5.57
N TYR A 4 1.39 -21.09 -6.01
CA TYR A 4 0.74 -20.71 -7.26
C TYR A 4 1.69 -20.01 -8.24
N ASN A 5 2.99 -20.01 -7.93
CA ASN A 5 4.03 -19.40 -8.75
C ASN A 5 3.77 -17.92 -9.11
N PHE A 6 3.29 -17.12 -8.15
CA PHE A 6 3.12 -15.67 -8.36
C PHE A 6 4.47 -14.94 -8.36
N ASP A 7 4.60 -13.94 -9.23
CA ASP A 7 5.81 -13.10 -9.34
C ASP A 7 5.90 -12.00 -8.28
N GLY A 8 4.78 -11.68 -7.62
CA GLY A 8 4.68 -10.57 -6.69
C GLY A 8 3.32 -10.45 -6.01
N VAL A 9 3.11 -9.30 -5.37
CA VAL A 9 1.87 -8.92 -4.69
C VAL A 9 1.55 -7.46 -4.97
N ASP A 10 0.26 -7.16 -5.13
CA ASP A 10 -0.27 -5.80 -5.10
C ASP A 10 -0.96 -5.57 -3.74
N LEU A 11 -0.66 -4.44 -3.10
CA LEU A 11 -1.26 -4.03 -1.85
C LEU A 11 -2.39 -3.05 -2.12
N ASP A 12 -3.62 -3.50 -1.91
CA ASP A 12 -4.84 -2.74 -2.13
C ASP A 12 -5.64 -2.62 -0.83
N TRP A 13 -5.19 -1.72 0.04
CA TRP A 13 -5.86 -1.43 1.31
C TRP A 13 -6.63 -0.11 1.21
N GLU A 14 -7.95 -0.20 1.28
CA GLU A 14 -8.87 0.94 1.25
C GLU A 14 -9.53 1.21 2.62
N TYR A 15 -9.10 2.18 3.42
CA TYR A 15 -7.86 2.95 3.32
C TYR A 15 -7.21 3.02 4.70
N PRO A 16 -5.87 3.12 4.80
CA PRO A 16 -5.19 3.36 6.07
C PRO A 16 -5.77 4.58 6.78
N GLN A 17 -6.06 4.47 8.08
CA GLN A 17 -6.57 5.56 8.93
C GLN A 17 -7.98 6.08 8.56
N ALA A 18 -8.67 5.50 7.58
CA ALA A 18 -10.04 5.86 7.25
C ALA A 18 -11.03 5.31 8.29
N ASP A 19 -11.65 6.18 9.08
CA ASP A 19 -12.55 5.83 10.18
C ASP A 19 -13.82 5.12 9.71
N ASP A 20 -14.34 5.51 8.54
CA ASP A 20 -15.44 4.84 7.83
C ASP A 20 -15.09 3.43 7.33
N ARG A 21 -13.80 3.06 7.35
CA ARG A 21 -13.27 1.74 6.94
C ARG A 21 -12.58 0.99 8.09
N GLY A 22 -12.73 1.47 9.32
CA GLY A 22 -12.15 0.83 10.52
C GLY A 22 -10.64 1.09 10.71
N GLY A 23 -10.09 2.09 10.03
CA GLY A 23 -8.72 2.53 10.19
C GLY A 23 -8.44 3.16 11.54
N GLN A 24 -7.16 3.19 11.90
CA GLN A 24 -6.63 3.70 13.17
C GLN A 24 -5.55 4.75 12.90
N GLU A 25 -5.33 5.67 13.85
CA GLU A 25 -4.33 6.74 13.73
C GLU A 25 -2.91 6.22 13.44
N GLY A 26 -2.58 5.01 13.92
CA GLY A 26 -1.28 4.38 13.71
C GLY A 26 -1.06 3.80 12.31
N ASP A 27 -2.10 3.67 11.49
CA ASP A 27 -2.03 2.94 10.21
C ASP A 27 -1.02 3.54 9.24
N LYS A 28 -0.90 4.88 9.20
CA LYS A 28 0.05 5.58 8.33
C LYS A 28 1.49 5.11 8.55
N VAL A 29 1.91 5.03 9.81
CA VAL A 29 3.27 4.62 10.19
C VAL A 29 3.41 3.11 10.09
N ASN A 30 2.40 2.36 10.54
CA ASN A 30 2.41 0.90 10.49
C ASN A 30 2.47 0.37 9.05
N TYR A 31 1.85 1.06 8.10
CA TYR A 31 1.86 0.64 6.71
C TYR A 31 3.26 0.73 6.09
N VAL A 32 4.05 1.75 6.45
CA VAL A 32 5.46 1.86 6.07
C VAL A 32 6.28 0.73 6.70
N THR A 33 6.07 0.43 7.98
CA THR A 33 6.75 -0.68 8.66
C THR A 33 6.43 -2.02 7.98
N PHE A 34 5.15 -2.27 7.71
CA PHE A 34 4.68 -3.45 7.00
C PHE A 34 5.34 -3.57 5.61
N ALA A 35 5.37 -2.49 4.82
CA ALA A 35 5.98 -2.53 3.49
C ALA A 35 7.49 -2.86 3.54
N LYS A 36 8.22 -2.35 4.53
CA LYS A 36 9.64 -2.67 4.74
C LYS A 36 9.86 -4.14 5.11
N GLU A 37 9.03 -4.66 6.00
CA GLU A 37 9.08 -6.08 6.38
C GLU A 37 8.71 -6.98 5.20
N LEU A 38 7.69 -6.59 4.44
CA LEU A 38 7.26 -7.31 3.25
C LEU A 38 8.35 -7.34 2.18
N ARG A 39 9.00 -6.20 1.89
CA ARG A 39 10.16 -6.14 1.00
C ARG A 39 11.28 -7.05 1.48
N SER A 40 11.57 -7.03 2.78
CA SER A 40 12.62 -7.88 3.35
C SER A 40 12.29 -9.38 3.21
N ALA A 41 11.02 -9.76 3.37
CA ALA A 41 10.57 -11.14 3.24
C ALA A 41 10.48 -11.62 1.78
N LEU A 42 10.12 -10.74 0.85
CA LEU A 42 9.90 -11.08 -0.55
C LEU A 42 11.14 -10.91 -1.43
N GLY A 43 12.15 -10.17 -0.98
CA GLY A 43 13.39 -9.93 -1.70
C GLY A 43 13.14 -9.23 -3.04
N ASN A 44 13.51 -9.89 -4.15
CA ASN A 44 13.41 -9.34 -5.50
C ASN A 44 12.05 -9.58 -6.18
N ARG A 45 11.06 -10.12 -5.48
CA ARG A 45 9.71 -10.29 -6.04
C ARG A 45 9.02 -8.93 -6.16
N GLY A 46 8.09 -8.83 -7.10
CA GLY A 46 7.35 -7.59 -7.35
C GLY A 46 6.45 -7.22 -6.17
N ILE A 47 6.47 -5.95 -5.77
CA ILE A 47 5.54 -5.36 -4.83
C ILE A 47 4.99 -4.10 -5.47
N SER A 48 3.69 -4.05 -5.68
CA SER A 48 2.99 -2.83 -6.07
C SER A 48 2.01 -2.39 -5.00
N LEU A 49 1.61 -1.12 -5.05
CA LEU A 49 0.68 -0.55 -4.08
C LEU A 49 -0.32 0.33 -4.79
N THR A 50 -1.59 0.14 -4.46
CA THR A 50 -2.71 0.86 -5.05
C THR A 50 -3.04 2.10 -4.20
N LEU A 51 -3.08 3.26 -4.86
CA LEU A 51 -3.28 4.58 -4.26
C LEU A 51 -4.63 5.18 -4.67
N PRO A 52 -5.38 5.77 -3.74
CA PRO A 52 -6.54 6.58 -4.08
C PRO A 52 -6.12 7.87 -4.80
N THR A 53 -7.03 8.39 -5.63
CA THR A 53 -6.93 9.75 -6.18
C THR A 53 -7.56 10.81 -5.28
N SER A 54 -8.44 10.42 -4.35
CA SER A 54 -9.03 11.31 -3.35
C SER A 54 -8.01 11.78 -2.31
N PHE A 55 -7.88 13.09 -2.15
CA PHE A 55 -7.01 13.70 -1.13
C PHE A 55 -7.38 13.25 0.29
N TRP A 56 -8.68 13.05 0.55
CA TRP A 56 -9.20 12.69 1.87
C TRP A 56 -8.56 11.39 2.39
N TYR A 57 -8.35 10.41 1.51
CA TYR A 57 -7.69 9.15 1.84
C TYR A 57 -6.17 9.22 1.64
N LEU A 58 -5.70 9.86 0.56
CA LEU A 58 -4.27 9.89 0.21
C LEU A 58 -3.39 10.55 1.28
N GLN A 59 -3.89 11.55 2.01
CA GLN A 59 -3.15 12.24 3.07
C GLN A 59 -2.66 11.29 4.19
N HIS A 60 -3.32 10.14 4.36
CA HIS A 60 -3.01 9.14 5.36
C HIS A 60 -1.96 8.11 4.89
N ILE A 61 -1.51 8.20 3.64
CA ILE A 61 -0.50 7.30 3.07
C ILE A 61 0.84 8.03 2.96
N ASP A 62 1.89 7.52 3.62
CA ASP A 62 3.25 8.04 3.47
C ASP A 62 3.93 7.47 2.21
N VAL A 63 3.55 8.02 1.05
CA VAL A 63 4.09 7.62 -0.25
C VAL A 63 5.62 7.70 -0.28
N LYS A 64 6.20 8.71 0.38
CA LYS A 64 7.66 8.90 0.43
C LYS A 64 8.35 7.81 1.25
N GLY A 65 7.75 7.42 2.37
CA GLY A 65 8.24 6.31 3.20
C GLY A 65 8.06 4.94 2.55
N LEU A 66 7.06 4.80 1.68
CA LEU A 66 6.75 3.55 0.97
C LEU A 66 7.60 3.33 -0.29
N GLN A 67 8.02 4.40 -0.99
CA GLN A 67 8.64 4.30 -2.31
C GLN A 67 9.88 3.39 -2.37
N ASP A 68 10.66 3.27 -1.29
CA ASP A 68 11.85 2.43 -1.25
C ASP A 68 11.53 0.93 -1.09
N SER A 69 10.29 0.60 -0.71
CA SER A 69 9.84 -0.77 -0.46
C SER A 69 8.97 -1.34 -1.59
N VAL A 70 8.44 -0.47 -2.45
CA VAL A 70 7.47 -0.80 -3.50
C VAL A 70 8.10 -0.52 -4.87
N ASP A 71 7.85 -1.38 -5.85
CA ASP A 71 8.41 -1.24 -7.20
C ASP A 71 7.64 -0.21 -8.05
N TRP A 72 6.32 -0.13 -7.89
CA TRP A 72 5.50 0.91 -8.53
C TRP A 72 4.18 1.15 -7.78
N PHE A 73 3.56 2.29 -8.05
CA PHE A 73 2.24 2.65 -7.56
C PHE A 73 1.21 2.60 -8.68
N ASN A 74 0.02 2.05 -8.38
CA ASN A 74 -1.15 2.09 -9.25
C ASN A 74 -2.12 3.13 -8.71
N PHE A 75 -2.59 4.07 -9.54
CA PHE A 75 -3.63 5.01 -9.12
C PHE A 75 -5.02 4.51 -9.49
N MET A 76 -5.93 4.51 -8.51
CA MET A 76 -7.36 4.31 -8.74
C MET A 76 -7.97 5.60 -9.29
N ALA A 77 -7.72 5.86 -10.57
CA ALA A 77 -8.25 7.00 -11.32
C ALA A 77 -9.66 6.72 -11.88
N TYR A 78 -10.51 6.14 -11.02
CA TYR A 78 -11.93 5.88 -11.21
C TYR A 78 -12.66 6.15 -9.88
N ASP A 79 -13.99 6.17 -9.90
CA ASP A 79 -14.84 6.47 -8.73
C ASP A 79 -14.47 7.79 -8.01
N CYS A 80 -14.11 8.81 -8.79
CA CYS A 80 -13.60 10.11 -8.30
C CYS A 80 -14.72 11.09 -7.87
N GLU A 81 -15.87 10.61 -7.42
CA GLU A 81 -17.00 11.43 -6.94
C GLU A 81 -16.94 11.73 -5.43
#